data_AF-A0A4S8JUX5-F1
#
_entry.id   AF-A0A4S8JUX5-F1
#
_cell.length_a   1.000
_cell.length_b   1.000
_cell.length_c   1.000
_cell.angle_alpha   90.00
_cell.angle_beta   90.00
_cell.angle_gamma   90.00
#
_symmetry.space_group_name_H-M   'P 1'
#
loop_
_entity.id
_entity.type
_entity.pdbx_description
1 polymer ?
#
loop_
_entity_poly.entity_id
_entity_poly.type
_entity_poly.pdbx_seq_one_letter_code
_entity_poly.pdbx_strand_id
1 'polypeptide(L)'
;MVRVSVLNDALKSMYNAEKRGKRQVMIRPSSKVIIKFLLVMQKHGNYSGYIGEFEYVDDHRAGKIVVELNGRLNKCGVISPRFDVGVKEIEPWTARLLPSRQASCLKYFDFQPAEFGYIVLTTSAGIMDHEEARRKNVGGKVLGFFY
;
A
#
# COMPACT_ATOMS: atom_id res chain seq x y z
N MET A 1 -6.70 -15.97 -20.87
CA MET A 1 -7.08 -15.69 -19.47
C MET A 1 -7.33 -14.19 -19.33
N VAL A 2 -8.49 -13.77 -18.81
CA VAL A 2 -8.92 -12.35 -18.76
C VAL A 2 -8.33 -11.66 -17.51
N ARG A 3 -7.89 -10.40 -17.64
CA ARG A 3 -7.40 -9.61 -16.49
C ARG A 3 -8.58 -9.07 -15.68
N VAL A 4 -8.68 -9.49 -14.42
CA VAL A 4 -9.77 -9.09 -13.52
C VAL A 4 -9.39 -7.90 -12.63
N SER A 5 -8.16 -7.84 -12.12
CA SER A 5 -7.71 -6.76 -11.24
C SER A 5 -6.30 -6.30 -11.59
N VAL A 6 -6.22 -5.14 -12.24
CA VAL A 6 -4.95 -4.51 -12.64
C VAL A 6 -4.05 -4.19 -11.44
N LEU A 7 -4.64 -3.88 -10.28
CA LEU A 7 -3.88 -3.61 -9.04
C LEU A 7 -3.24 -4.89 -8.49
N ASN A 8 -3.93 -6.03 -8.58
CA ASN A 8 -3.39 -7.31 -8.11
C ASN A 8 -2.20 -7.73 -8.98
N ASP A 9 -2.34 -7.63 -10.30
CA ASP A 9 -1.24 -7.93 -11.24
C ASP A 9 -0.01 -7.04 -11.00
N ALA A 10 -0.24 -5.75 -10.69
CA ALA A 10 0.82 -4.79 -10.37
C ALA A 10 1.56 -5.14 -9.08
N LEU A 11 0.84 -5.28 -7.95
CA LEU A 11 1.46 -5.59 -6.65
C LEU A 11 2.14 -6.97 -6.66
N LYS A 12 1.55 -7.96 -7.34
CA LYS A 12 2.18 -9.28 -7.50
C LYS A 12 3.50 -9.20 -8.28
N SER A 13 3.55 -8.37 -9.31
CA SER A 13 4.78 -8.15 -10.09
C SER A 13 5.85 -7.46 -9.25
N MET A 14 5.47 -6.49 -8.41
CA MET A 14 6.38 -5.83 -7.46
C MET A 14 6.93 -6.81 -6.43
N TYR A 15 6.06 -7.56 -5.74
CA TYR A 15 6.48 -8.55 -4.74
C TYR A 15 7.44 -9.60 -5.32
N ASN A 16 7.15 -10.09 -6.53
CA ASN A 16 8.03 -11.05 -7.20
C ASN A 16 9.37 -10.45 -7.63
N ALA A 17 9.40 -9.16 -7.99
CA ALA A 17 10.62 -8.46 -8.37
C ALA A 17 11.51 -8.22 -7.13
N GLU A 18 10.93 -7.77 -6.02
CA GLU A 18 11.60 -7.59 -4.73
C GLU A 18 12.16 -8.91 -4.19
N LYS A 19 11.35 -9.98 -4.20
CA LYS A 19 11.81 -11.30 -3.76
C LYS A 19 12.97 -11.84 -4.61
N ARG A 20 13.11 -11.39 -5.86
CA ARG A 20 14.22 -11.72 -6.76
C ARG A 20 15.40 -10.75 -6.62
N GLY A 21 15.32 -9.71 -5.79
CA GLY A 21 16.36 -8.71 -5.62
C GLY A 21 16.55 -7.78 -6.82
N LYS A 22 15.49 -7.57 -7.63
CA LYS A 22 15.56 -6.62 -8.74
C LYS A 22 15.47 -5.19 -8.21
N ARG A 23 16.32 -4.30 -8.75
CA ARG A 23 16.32 -2.87 -8.40
C ARG A 23 15.16 -2.07 -8.98
N GLN A 24 14.52 -2.58 -10.03
CA GLN A 24 13.42 -1.89 -10.70
C GLN A 24 12.38 -2.87 -11.24
N VAL A 25 11.14 -2.42 -11.31
CA VAL A 25 10.02 -3.17 -11.88
C VAL A 25 9.20 -2.29 -12.81
N MET A 26 8.85 -2.84 -13.98
CA MET A 26 7.95 -2.20 -14.92
C MET A 26 6.55 -2.80 -14.79
N ILE A 27 5.56 -1.96 -14.52
CA ILE A 27 4.15 -2.33 -14.34
C ILE A 27 3.36 -1.91 -15.58
N ARG A 28 2.56 -2.83 -16.12
CA ARG A 28 1.65 -2.60 -17.24
C ARG A 28 0.40 -3.48 -17.09
N PRO A 29 -0.83 -2.95 -17.23
CA PRO A 29 -1.20 -1.55 -17.53
C PRO A 29 -1.10 -0.61 -16.32
N SER A 30 -0.98 0.69 -16.56
CA SER A 30 -1.05 1.72 -15.52
C SER A 30 -2.52 2.08 -15.21
N SER A 31 -2.78 2.51 -13.98
CA SER A 31 -4.10 3.00 -13.54
C SER A 31 -3.91 4.07 -12.49
N LYS A 32 -4.85 5.04 -12.43
CA LYS A 32 -4.87 6.10 -11.41
C LYS A 32 -4.87 5.54 -9.99
N VAL A 33 -5.49 4.37 -9.79
CA VAL A 33 -5.49 3.68 -8.48
C VAL A 33 -4.10 3.17 -8.12
N ILE A 34 -3.35 2.63 -9.09
CA ILE A 34 -1.98 2.15 -8.88
C ILE A 34 -1.07 3.32 -8.52
N ILE A 35 -1.15 4.43 -9.27
CA ILE A 35 -0.34 5.63 -9.01
C ILE A 35 -0.61 6.17 -7.60
N LYS A 36 -1.89 6.30 -7.20
CA LYS A 36 -2.24 6.74 -5.84
C LYS A 36 -1.78 5.76 -4.77
N PHE A 37 -1.81 4.45 -5.04
CA PHE A 37 -1.31 3.45 -4.11
C PHE A 37 0.20 3.55 -3.92
N LEU A 38 0.95 3.73 -5.01
CA LEU A 38 2.41 3.95 -4.98
C LEU A 38 2.76 5.25 -4.25
N LEU A 39 2.01 6.33 -4.45
CA LEU A 39 2.18 7.58 -3.70
C LEU A 39 2.02 7.36 -2.18
N VAL A 40 1.06 6.53 -1.75
CA VAL A 40 0.92 6.18 -0.32
C VAL A 40 2.11 5.36 0.17
N MET A 41 2.62 4.42 -0.64
CA MET A 41 3.83 3.65 -0.29
C MET A 41 5.10 4.51 -0.19
N GLN A 42 5.19 5.58 -0.97
CA GLN A 42 6.30 6.55 -0.94
C GLN A 42 6.16 7.50 0.27
N LYS A 43 4.94 8.02 0.53
CA LYS A 43 4.67 9.03 1.56
C LYS A 43 5.00 8.60 2.98
N HIS A 44 4.74 7.34 3.34
CA HIS A 44 4.97 6.83 4.71
C HIS A 44 6.46 6.63 5.06
N GLY A 45 7.38 7.06 4.19
CA GLY A 45 8.81 7.01 4.43
C GLY A 45 9.48 8.39 4.45
N ASN A 46 9.29 9.13 5.54
CA ASN A 46 9.96 10.44 5.70
C ASN A 46 11.50 10.38 5.72
N TYR A 47 12.12 9.19 5.79
CA TYR A 47 13.58 9.02 5.56
C TYR A 47 13.98 7.76 4.77
N SER A 48 13.04 6.89 4.39
CA SER A 48 13.23 5.81 3.39
C SER A 48 11.92 5.01 3.25
N GLY A 49 11.15 5.34 2.20
CA GLY A 49 9.91 4.65 1.84
C GLY A 49 10.12 3.18 1.50
N TYR A 50 9.01 2.43 1.47
CA TYR A 50 9.00 1.03 1.05
C TYR A 50 9.41 0.85 -0.42
N ILE A 51 9.21 1.89 -1.22
CA ILE A 51 9.62 2.02 -2.61
C ILE A 51 10.48 3.27 -2.78
N GLY A 52 11.31 3.28 -3.82
CA GLY A 52 12.03 4.47 -4.26
C GLY A 52 11.16 5.38 -5.12
N GLU A 53 11.80 6.09 -6.04
CA GLU A 53 11.09 6.90 -7.03
C GLU A 53 10.33 6.02 -8.03
N PHE A 54 9.26 6.56 -8.58
CA PHE A 54 8.55 5.94 -9.67
C PHE A 54 8.23 6.93 -10.77
N GLU A 55 8.30 6.46 -12.01
CA GLU A 55 8.05 7.27 -13.19
C GLU A 55 6.88 6.71 -13.99
N TYR A 56 6.00 7.61 -14.40
CA TYR A 56 4.93 7.29 -15.34
C TYR A 56 5.40 7.57 -16.76
N VAL A 57 5.40 6.53 -17.61
CA VAL A 57 5.73 6.63 -19.03
C VAL A 57 4.45 6.47 -19.84
N ASP A 58 4.10 7.49 -20.62
CA ASP A 58 2.95 7.44 -21.52
C ASP A 58 3.32 6.74 -22.83
N ASP A 59 2.59 5.68 -23.15
CA ASP A 59 2.73 4.94 -24.40
C ASP A 59 1.55 5.18 -25.37
N HIS A 60 0.72 6.19 -25.10
CA HIS A 60 -0.53 6.50 -25.79
C HIS A 60 -1.54 5.33 -25.81
N ARG A 61 -1.33 4.30 -24.98
CA ARG A 61 -2.22 3.15 -24.85
C ARG A 61 -2.74 3.03 -23.44
N ALA A 62 -1.98 2.36 -22.58
CA ALA A 62 -2.39 2.02 -21.21
C ALA A 62 -1.34 2.44 -20.19
N GLY A 63 -0.34 3.23 -20.60
CA GLY A 63 0.80 3.66 -19.83
C GLY A 63 1.67 2.51 -19.31
N LYS A 64 2.82 2.90 -18.77
CA LYS A 64 3.73 2.04 -18.01
C LYS A 64 4.19 2.80 -16.79
N ILE A 65 4.43 2.08 -15.70
CA ILE A 65 5.03 2.67 -14.50
C ILE A 65 6.33 1.93 -14.24
N VAL A 66 7.43 2.66 -14.12
CA VAL A 66 8.71 2.12 -13.67
C VAL A 66 8.84 2.49 -12.21
N VAL A 67 9.02 1.50 -11.34
CA VAL A 67 9.16 1.69 -9.90
C VAL A 67 10.55 1.22 -9.48
N GLU A 68 11.28 2.07 -8.76
CA GLU A 68 12.53 1.71 -8.11
C GLU A 68 12.26 1.00 -6.77
N LEU A 69 13.01 -0.08 -6.55
CA LEU A 69 12.83 -1.02 -5.45
C LEU A 69 14.04 -0.93 -4.51
N ASN A 70 13.77 -0.70 -3.22
CA ASN A 70 14.79 -0.44 -2.21
C ASN A 70 15.20 -1.70 -1.44
N GLY A 71 14.54 -2.85 -1.65
CA GLY A 71 14.82 -4.07 -0.89
C GLY A 71 14.15 -4.11 0.49
N ARG A 72 13.29 -3.13 0.80
CA ARG A 72 12.59 -3.01 2.10
C ARG A 72 11.20 -3.63 2.12
N LEU A 73 10.60 -3.82 0.96
CA LEU A 73 9.24 -4.33 0.83
C LEU A 73 9.23 -5.85 1.08
N ASN A 74 8.66 -6.28 2.20
CA ASN A 74 8.54 -7.69 2.53
C ASN A 74 7.34 -8.32 1.81
N LYS A 75 6.16 -7.70 1.88
CA LYS A 75 4.97 -8.16 1.17
C LYS A 75 4.06 -7.00 0.79
N CYS A 76 3.51 -7.07 -0.42
CA CYS A 76 2.39 -6.25 -0.83
C CYS A 76 1.28 -7.13 -1.41
N GLY A 77 0.03 -6.72 -1.20
CA GLY A 77 -1.12 -7.50 -1.66
C GLY A 77 -2.39 -6.68 -1.75
N VAL A 78 -3.26 -7.08 -2.68
CA VAL A 78 -4.62 -6.57 -2.80
C VAL A 78 -5.56 -7.47 -2.03
N ILE A 79 -6.55 -6.87 -1.37
CA ILE A 79 -7.64 -7.61 -0.73
C ILE A 79 -8.81 -7.67 -1.69
N SER A 80 -9.27 -8.89 -1.97
CA SER A 80 -10.36 -9.16 -2.90
C SER A 80 -11.33 -10.17 -2.26
N PRO A 81 -12.63 -9.87 -2.15
CA PRO A 81 -13.31 -8.64 -2.57
C PRO A 81 -12.95 -7.42 -1.69
N ARG A 82 -13.27 -6.21 -2.16
CA ARG A 82 -13.03 -4.96 -1.42
C ARG A 82 -14.11 -4.75 -0.37
N PHE A 83 -13.84 -5.18 0.86
CA PHE A 83 -14.75 -5.07 1.99
C PHE A 83 -14.91 -3.61 2.45
N ASP A 84 -16.13 -3.26 2.83
CA ASP A 84 -16.43 -2.02 3.56
C ASP A 84 -15.90 -2.13 4.99
N VAL A 85 -15.30 -1.05 5.47
CA VAL A 85 -14.67 -0.95 6.78
C VAL A 85 -15.06 0.37 7.41
N GLY A 86 -15.83 0.26 8.49
CA GLY A 86 -16.13 1.40 9.35
C GLY A 86 -14.91 1.82 10.18
N VAL A 87 -14.93 3.04 10.74
CA VAL A 87 -13.81 3.55 11.56
C VAL A 87 -13.48 2.62 12.73
N LYS A 88 -14.51 2.06 13.37
CA LYS A 88 -14.35 1.10 14.49
C LYS A 88 -13.76 -0.24 14.06
N GLU A 89 -13.91 -0.59 12.78
CA GLU A 89 -13.45 -1.86 12.22
C GLU A 89 -12.01 -1.79 11.70
N ILE A 90 -11.41 -0.59 11.63
CA ILE A 90 -10.03 -0.43 11.18
C ILE A 90 -9.07 -1.25 12.07
N GLU A 91 -9.20 -1.18 13.40
CA GLU A 91 -8.34 -1.89 14.35
C GLU A 91 -8.35 -3.43 14.18
N PRO A 92 -9.52 -4.11 14.09
CA PRO A 92 -9.53 -5.56 13.84
C PRO A 92 -9.01 -5.92 12.45
N TRP A 93 -9.17 -5.07 11.43
CA TRP A 93 -8.56 -5.29 10.12
C TRP A 93 -7.03 -5.18 10.16
N THR A 94 -6.49 -4.18 10.87
CA THR A 94 -5.05 -4.04 11.14
C THR A 94 -4.49 -5.27 11.83
N ALA A 95 -5.18 -5.76 12.87
CA ALA A 95 -4.75 -6.94 13.62
C ALA A 95 -4.73 -8.24 12.79
N ARG A 96 -5.57 -8.35 11.76
CA ARG A 96 -5.65 -9.53 10.89
C ARG A 96 -4.63 -9.52 9.77
N LEU A 97 -4.29 -8.34 9.25
CA LEU A 97 -3.52 -8.20 8.01
C LEU A 97 -2.05 -7.90 8.24
N LEU A 98 -1.71 -7.18 9.30
CA LEU A 98 -0.32 -6.78 9.57
C LEU A 98 0.36 -7.79 10.51
N PRO A 99 1.63 -8.16 10.23
CA PRO A 99 2.35 -9.18 10.98
C PRO A 99 2.74 -8.74 12.39
N SER A 100 2.94 -7.43 12.61
CA SER A 100 3.22 -6.87 13.92
C SER A 100 2.19 -5.79 14.22
N ARG A 101 1.49 -5.96 15.32
CA ARG A 101 0.85 -4.83 15.99
C ARG A 101 1.99 -4.18 16.76
N GLN A 102 2.36 -2.95 16.41
CA GLN A 102 2.67 -2.07 17.53
C GLN A 102 1.37 -1.91 18.28
N ALA A 103 1.25 -2.77 19.29
CA ALA A 103 0.24 -2.61 20.30
C ALA A 103 0.37 -1.16 20.75
N SER A 104 -0.73 -0.43 20.69
CA SER A 104 -0.96 0.80 21.44
C SER A 104 -0.91 0.57 22.97
N CYS A 105 -0.16 -0.42 23.42
CA CYS A 105 0.20 -0.78 24.78
C CYS A 105 1.72 -0.57 24.83
N LEU A 106 2.20 0.67 24.93
CA LEU A 106 2.27 1.42 26.17
C LEU A 106 2.18 2.91 25.85
N LYS A 107 1.08 3.57 26.23
CA LYS A 107 0.91 5.03 26.18
C LYS A 107 1.78 5.80 27.19
N TYR A 108 2.90 5.21 27.65
CA TYR A 108 3.69 5.70 28.78
C TYR A 108 5.18 5.86 28.47
N PHE A 109 5.62 5.66 27.24
CA PHE A 109 7.00 5.91 26.86
C PHE A 109 7.02 6.58 25.47
N ASP A 110 7.62 7.76 25.37
CA ASP A 110 7.79 8.58 24.15
C ASP A 110 8.70 7.94 23.08
N PHE A 111 8.72 6.61 22.99
CA PHE A 111 9.38 5.90 21.92
C PHE A 111 8.33 5.50 20.91
N GLN A 112 8.09 6.35 19.91
CA GLN A 112 7.23 6.05 18.77
C GLN A 112 7.84 4.83 18.05
N PRO A 113 7.28 3.63 18.26
CA PRO A 113 7.84 2.47 17.61
C PRO A 113 7.45 2.58 16.13
N ALA A 114 8.33 2.13 15.23
CA ALA A 114 8.10 2.29 13.79
C ALA A 114 7.04 1.30 13.30
N GLU A 115 5.80 1.75 13.05
CA GLU A 115 4.70 0.85 12.66
C GLU A 115 5.09 0.00 11.45
N PHE A 116 5.12 -1.33 11.64
CA PHE A 116 5.50 -2.27 10.60
C PHE A 116 4.29 -2.62 9.75
N GLY A 117 4.02 -1.76 8.76
CA GLY A 117 3.05 -2.02 7.71
C GLY A 117 1.84 -1.11 7.73
N TYR A 118 1.21 -0.99 6.57
CA TYR A 118 0.08 -0.10 6.35
C TYR A 118 -1.03 -0.82 5.57
N ILE A 119 -2.26 -0.54 5.97
CA ILE A 119 -3.45 -0.87 5.19
C ILE A 119 -3.85 0.37 4.41
N VAL A 120 -4.17 0.17 3.13
CA VAL A 120 -4.65 1.21 2.22
C VAL A 120 -6.16 1.08 2.05
N LEU A 121 -6.86 2.18 2.27
CA LEU A 121 -8.31 2.32 2.20
C LEU A 121 -8.68 3.30 1.08
N THR A 122 -9.77 3.02 0.36
CA THR A 122 -10.47 4.01 -0.45
C THR A 122 -11.57 4.63 0.39
N THR A 123 -11.41 5.90 0.74
CA THR A 123 -12.42 6.69 1.44
C THR A 123 -13.05 7.70 0.48
N SER A 124 -14.09 8.40 0.93
CA SER A 124 -14.68 9.53 0.18
C SER A 124 -13.68 10.66 -0.07
N ALA A 125 -12.70 10.86 0.82
CA ALA A 125 -11.66 11.86 0.70
C ALA A 125 -10.44 11.40 -0.13
N GLY A 126 -10.47 10.18 -0.68
CA GLY A 126 -9.42 9.62 -1.53
C GLY A 126 -8.82 8.32 -1.00
N ILE A 127 -7.74 7.89 -1.66
CA ILE A 127 -6.97 6.71 -1.26
C ILE A 127 -5.95 7.17 -0.23
N MET A 128 -6.00 6.57 0.95
CA MET A 128 -5.13 6.90 2.09
C MET A 128 -4.88 5.65 2.92
N ASP A 129 -3.92 5.74 3.81
CA ASP A 129 -3.65 4.73 4.82
C ASP A 129 -4.68 4.76 5.95
N HIS A 130 -4.67 3.69 6.72
CA HIS A 130 -5.53 3.51 7.88
C HIS A 130 -5.27 4.47 9.04
N GLU A 131 -4.04 5.00 9.23
CA GLU A 131 -3.79 6.01 10.26
C GLU A 131 -4.42 7.35 9.89
N GLU A 132 -4.23 7.81 8.64
CA GLU A 132 -4.86 9.00 8.12
C GLU A 132 -6.39 8.90 8.15
N ALA A 133 -6.93 7.73 7.80
CA ALA A 133 -8.36 7.46 7.89
C ALA A 133 -8.87 7.59 9.33
N ARG A 134 -8.11 7.10 10.32
CA ARG A 134 -8.43 7.22 11.75
C ARG A 134 -8.36 8.68 12.23
N ARG A 135 -7.32 9.42 11.83
CA ARG A 135 -7.16 10.85 12.17
C ARG A 135 -8.30 11.71 11.63
N LYS A 136 -8.76 11.41 10.41
CA LYS A 136 -9.90 12.10 9.78
C LYS A 136 -11.27 11.55 10.21
N ASN A 137 -11.30 10.45 10.97
CA ASN A 137 -12.50 9.74 11.38
C ASN A 137 -13.39 9.34 10.18
N VAL A 138 -12.77 8.81 9.13
CA VAL A 138 -13.45 8.41 7.88
C VAL A 138 -13.23 6.92 7.62
N GLY A 139 -14.30 6.19 7.34
CA GLY A 139 -14.26 4.79 6.89
C GLY A 139 -14.17 4.68 5.36
N GLY A 140 -14.12 3.45 4.86
CA GLY A 140 -14.04 3.25 3.42
C GLY A 140 -14.00 1.79 3.01
N LYS A 141 -13.48 1.51 1.82
CA LYS A 141 -13.27 0.15 1.33
C LYS A 141 -11.80 -0.22 1.38
N VAL A 142 -11.48 -1.41 1.85
CA VAL A 142 -10.10 -1.90 1.87
C VAL A 142 -9.63 -2.20 0.45
N LEU A 143 -8.48 -1.62 0.08
CA LEU A 143 -7.82 -1.91 -1.19
C LEU A 143 -6.77 -3.00 -1.05
N GLY A 144 -5.89 -2.87 -0.06
CA GLY A 144 -4.73 -3.73 0.07
C GLY A 144 -3.87 -3.34 1.26
N PHE A 145 -2.75 -4.01 1.37
CA PHE A 145 -1.79 -3.84 2.45
C PHE A 145 -0.36 -3.94 1.91
N PHE A 146 0.58 -3.33 2.63
CA PHE A 146 2.00 -3.50 2.39
C PHE A 146 2.77 -3.43 3.71
N TYR A 147 3.87 -4.18 3.80
CA TYR A 147 4.80 -4.18 4.93
C TYR A 147 6.16 -4.74 4.51
#